data_AF-A0A1V4UYU0-F1
#
_entry.id   AF-A0A1V4UYU0-F1
#
_cell.length_a   1.000
_cell.length_b   1.000
_cell.length_c   1.000
_cell.angle_alpha   90.00
_cell.angle_beta   90.00
_cell.angle_gamma   90.00
#
_symmetry.space_group_name_H-M   'P 1'
#
loop_
_entity.id
_entity.type
_entity.pdbx_description
1 polymer ?
#
loop_
_entity_poly.entity_id
_entity_poly.type
_entity_poly.pdbx_seq_one_letter_code
_entity_poly.pdbx_strand_id
1 'polypeptide(L)'
;MSIQELRERVERAIHPREGVCGACHAVAEEICQAGWSIQAQELPDGILARILDERGQPVGEGLGIVWSPAVLAAELDAGLIPPRLEEQLRRDGTSDQETITRVAELSGFGRVVTSAVIALNSVKEAGGRTLIRRVGMGVIAEFQDSCGRVVASSPPSYCPTCAVTVAAAFYPPLAEKMRAALRDRPNTGRKKRDLGIVNHYHVKDGHVRVTLTKGDETLAHDVLGCCMAYATVKAEIAANLVPQASAEQFKLYCNLCPFKHCWMEKSMGATGNVILQRLSDIGAEIEVSADGGIVARVAGVEVEGRGTLCSLSALTNMLLRGDAQEILKPSPSRR
;
A
#
# COMPACT_ATOMS: atom_id res chain seq x y z
N MET A 1 -6.45 -28.88 -4.42
CA MET A 1 -7.21 -28.00 -5.33
C MET A 1 -6.32 -27.73 -6.52
N SER A 2 -6.84 -27.84 -7.74
CA SER A 2 -6.02 -27.56 -8.93
C SER A 2 -5.81 -26.04 -9.10
N ILE A 3 -4.74 -25.66 -9.79
CA ILE A 3 -4.49 -24.25 -10.13
C ILE A 3 -5.64 -23.64 -10.95
N GLN A 4 -6.29 -24.43 -11.81
CA GLN A 4 -7.41 -23.99 -12.62
C GLN A 4 -8.64 -23.68 -11.75
N GLU A 5 -8.97 -24.55 -10.79
CA GLU A 5 -10.04 -24.31 -9.82
C GLU A 5 -9.78 -23.03 -9.01
N LEU A 6 -8.53 -22.81 -8.60
CA LEU A 6 -8.13 -21.61 -7.86
C LEU A 6 -8.28 -20.34 -8.72
N ARG A 7 -7.87 -20.38 -10.00
CA ARG A 7 -8.05 -19.25 -10.94
C ARG A 7 -9.51 -18.87 -11.13
N GLU A 8 -10.41 -19.85 -11.23
CA GLU A 8 -11.85 -19.59 -11.36
C GLU A 8 -12.45 -18.95 -10.11
N ARG A 9 -11.95 -19.32 -8.93
CA ARG A 9 -12.33 -18.67 -7.67
C ARG A 9 -11.82 -17.23 -7.61
N VAL A 10 -10.55 -17.02 -7.94
CA VAL A 10 -9.92 -15.70 -8.03
C VAL A 10 -10.68 -14.79 -8.99
N GLU A 11 -11.09 -15.29 -10.16
CA GLU A 11 -11.83 -14.50 -11.14
C GLU A 11 -13.17 -13.98 -10.60
N ARG A 12 -13.84 -14.76 -9.74
CA ARG A 12 -15.08 -14.35 -9.07
C ARG A 12 -14.84 -13.39 -7.90
N ALA A 13 -13.69 -13.49 -7.25
CA ALA A 13 -13.35 -12.69 -6.07
C ALA A 13 -12.88 -11.26 -6.42
N ILE A 14 -12.19 -11.08 -7.56
CA ILE A 14 -11.67 -9.76 -7.95
C ILE A 14 -12.81 -8.83 -8.39
N HIS A 15 -12.91 -7.67 -7.73
CA HIS A 15 -13.80 -6.59 -8.14
C HIS A 15 -13.00 -5.39 -8.66
N PRO A 16 -13.05 -5.05 -9.97
CA PRO A 16 -12.19 -4.01 -10.55
C PRO A 16 -12.28 -2.64 -9.88
N ARG A 17 -13.43 -2.26 -9.30
CA ARG A 17 -13.58 -1.00 -8.54
C ARG A 17 -12.74 -0.91 -7.26
N GLU A 18 -12.30 -2.04 -6.71
CA GLU A 18 -11.47 -2.09 -5.51
C GLU A 18 -9.98 -1.82 -5.83
N GLY A 19 -9.65 -1.59 -7.10
CA GLY A 19 -8.30 -1.27 -7.57
C GLY A 19 -7.32 -2.42 -7.43
N VAL A 20 -6.06 -2.12 -7.70
CA VAL A 20 -4.96 -3.07 -7.56
C VAL A 20 -4.90 -3.64 -6.14
N CYS A 21 -5.06 -2.78 -5.13
CA CYS A 21 -4.96 -3.20 -3.73
C CYS A 21 -6.05 -4.21 -3.36
N GLY A 22 -7.31 -3.96 -3.77
CA GLY A 22 -8.39 -4.91 -3.53
C GLY A 22 -8.21 -6.21 -4.28
N ALA A 23 -7.82 -6.15 -5.56
CA ALA A 23 -7.57 -7.35 -6.37
C ALA A 23 -6.50 -8.25 -5.75
N CYS A 24 -5.36 -7.69 -5.34
CA CYS A 24 -4.30 -8.43 -4.66
C CYS A 24 -4.78 -9.06 -3.34
N HIS A 25 -5.56 -8.36 -2.52
CA HIS A 25 -6.08 -8.96 -1.28
C HIS A 25 -7.12 -10.06 -1.55
N ALA A 26 -7.95 -9.91 -2.58
CA ALA A 26 -8.91 -10.94 -2.98
C ALA A 26 -8.19 -12.21 -3.45
N VAL A 27 -7.14 -12.07 -4.26
CA VAL A 27 -6.31 -13.19 -4.71
C VAL A 27 -5.62 -13.87 -3.54
N ALA A 28 -4.97 -13.08 -2.68
CA ALA A 28 -4.30 -13.58 -1.49
C ALA A 28 -5.24 -14.36 -0.55
N GLU A 29 -6.49 -13.92 -0.43
CA GLU A 29 -7.52 -14.64 0.34
C GLU A 29 -7.84 -16.00 -0.27
N GLU A 30 -8.05 -16.08 -1.58
CA GLU A 30 -8.31 -17.35 -2.27
C GLU A 30 -7.11 -18.32 -2.17
N ILE A 31 -5.88 -17.80 -2.25
CA ILE A 31 -4.64 -18.56 -2.02
C ILE A 31 -4.66 -19.19 -0.62
N CYS A 32 -4.88 -18.38 0.42
CA CYS A 32 -4.90 -18.86 1.80
C CYS A 32 -6.04 -19.86 2.04
N GLN A 33 -7.23 -19.63 1.48
CA GLN A 33 -8.36 -20.56 1.57
C GLN A 33 -8.12 -21.89 0.85
N ALA A 34 -7.22 -21.92 -0.14
CA ALA A 34 -6.78 -23.14 -0.81
C ALA A 34 -5.73 -23.94 -0.02
N GLY A 35 -5.27 -23.43 1.14
CA GLY A 35 -4.20 -24.03 1.93
C GLY A 35 -2.80 -23.69 1.43
N TRP A 36 -2.68 -22.75 0.48
CA TRP A 36 -1.41 -22.22 0.00
C TRP A 36 -0.93 -21.10 0.93
N SER A 37 0.34 -20.74 0.84
CA SER A 37 0.93 -19.72 1.71
C SER A 37 1.65 -18.62 0.94
N ILE A 38 1.74 -17.46 1.57
CA ILE A 38 2.36 -16.26 1.01
C ILE A 38 3.47 -15.81 1.95
N GLN A 39 4.67 -15.69 1.41
CA GLN A 39 5.85 -15.26 2.16
C GLN A 39 6.46 -14.02 1.54
N ALA A 40 7.08 -13.16 2.35
CA ALA A 40 7.91 -12.08 1.85
C ALA A 40 9.15 -11.82 2.70
N GLN A 41 10.24 -11.44 2.03
CA GLN A 41 11.53 -11.12 2.62
C GLN A 41 12.06 -9.79 2.09
N GLU A 42 12.71 -9.03 2.95
CA GLU A 42 13.41 -7.81 2.57
C GLU A 42 14.70 -8.12 1.81
N LEU A 43 14.90 -7.45 0.67
CA LEU A 43 16.12 -7.42 -0.12
C LEU A 43 16.66 -5.97 -0.19
N PRO A 44 17.95 -5.75 -0.48
CA PRO A 44 18.48 -4.39 -0.66
C PRO A 44 17.62 -3.55 -1.63
N ASP A 45 17.20 -4.16 -2.74
CA ASP A 45 16.48 -3.48 -3.81
C ASP A 45 14.96 -3.41 -3.58
N GLY A 46 14.42 -4.04 -2.53
CA GLY A 46 12.98 -4.06 -2.31
C GLY A 46 12.49 -5.22 -1.45
N ILE A 47 11.39 -5.83 -1.86
CA ILE A 47 10.79 -7.01 -1.25
C ILE A 47 10.69 -8.11 -2.28
N LEU A 48 11.15 -9.31 -1.93
CA LEU A 48 10.84 -10.54 -2.64
C LEU A 48 9.67 -11.24 -1.96
N ALA A 49 8.60 -11.48 -2.70
CA ALA A 49 7.46 -12.28 -2.27
C ALA A 49 7.44 -13.62 -3.02
N ARG A 50 6.90 -14.64 -2.35
CA ARG A 50 6.71 -15.99 -2.89
C ARG A 50 5.32 -16.49 -2.56
N ILE A 51 4.68 -17.12 -3.54
CA ILE A 51 3.49 -17.94 -3.34
C ILE A 51 3.96 -19.39 -3.29
N LEU A 52 3.59 -20.11 -2.23
CA LEU A 52 3.91 -21.52 -2.05
C LEU A 52 2.62 -22.34 -2.11
N ASP A 53 2.64 -23.45 -2.84
CA ASP A 53 1.52 -24.39 -2.88
C ASP A 53 1.30 -25.12 -1.54
N GLU A 54 0.33 -26.04 -1.49
CA GLU A 54 0.03 -26.81 -0.26
C GLU A 54 1.16 -27.73 0.19
N ARG A 55 2.16 -27.97 -0.66
CA ARG A 55 3.36 -28.77 -0.38
C ARG A 55 4.56 -27.90 -0.02
N GLY A 56 4.37 -26.58 0.09
CA GLY A 56 5.42 -25.61 0.36
C GLY A 56 6.36 -25.39 -0.84
N GLN A 57 5.98 -25.79 -2.04
CA GLN A 57 6.79 -25.55 -3.24
C GLN A 57 6.49 -24.17 -3.82
N PRO A 58 7.51 -23.40 -4.22
CA PRO A 58 7.30 -22.09 -4.84
C PRO A 58 6.63 -22.25 -6.21
N VAL A 59 5.51 -21.56 -6.40
CA VAL A 59 4.75 -21.55 -7.65
C VAL A 59 4.73 -20.18 -8.32
N GLY A 60 5.13 -19.13 -7.61
CA GLY A 60 5.38 -17.81 -8.20
C GLY A 60 6.23 -16.94 -7.30
N GLU A 61 7.04 -16.09 -7.91
CA GLU A 61 7.93 -15.14 -7.24
C GLU A 61 7.73 -13.73 -7.79
N GLY A 62 7.87 -12.72 -6.92
CA GLY A 62 7.64 -11.33 -7.29
C GLY A 62 8.54 -10.37 -6.54
N LEU A 63 9.20 -9.48 -7.27
CA LEU A 63 9.96 -8.36 -6.71
C LEU A 63 9.12 -7.09 -6.75
N GLY A 64 9.15 -6.30 -5.67
CA GLY A 64 8.46 -5.02 -5.62
C GLY A 64 9.04 -4.04 -4.62
N ILE A 65 8.64 -2.77 -4.74
CA ILE A 65 9.15 -1.67 -3.91
C ILE A 65 8.67 -1.73 -2.44
N VAL A 66 7.65 -2.53 -2.14
CA VAL A 66 7.10 -2.82 -0.81
C VAL A 66 6.31 -4.14 -0.89
N TRP A 67 5.88 -4.68 0.24
CA TRP A 67 5.30 -6.03 0.32
C TRP A 67 4.12 -6.28 -0.63
N SER A 68 3.12 -5.40 -0.63
CA SER A 68 1.90 -5.63 -1.41
C SER A 68 2.08 -5.69 -2.94
N PRO A 69 2.82 -4.77 -3.60
CA PRO A 69 3.13 -4.92 -5.03
C PRO A 69 4.05 -6.12 -5.31
N ALA A 70 4.93 -6.52 -4.39
CA ALA A 70 5.73 -7.74 -4.54
C ALA A 70 4.84 -9.00 -4.51
N VAL A 71 3.87 -9.06 -3.59
CA VAL A 71 2.89 -10.14 -3.52
C VAL A 71 2.04 -10.19 -4.79
N LEU A 72 1.56 -9.06 -5.29
CA LEU A 72 0.86 -9.02 -6.58
C LEU A 72 1.72 -9.51 -7.75
N ALA A 73 3.00 -9.14 -7.78
CA ALA A 73 3.91 -9.65 -8.81
C ALA A 73 4.05 -11.18 -8.73
N ALA A 74 4.12 -11.75 -7.53
CA ALA A 74 4.18 -13.20 -7.32
C ALA A 74 2.84 -13.89 -7.68
N GLU A 75 1.70 -13.26 -7.43
CA GLU A 75 0.37 -13.74 -7.85
C GLU A 75 0.24 -13.79 -9.38
N LEU A 76 0.76 -12.77 -10.08
CA LEU A 76 0.82 -12.71 -11.53
C LEU A 76 1.76 -13.78 -12.11
N ASP A 77 2.94 -13.93 -11.51
CA ASP A 77 3.95 -14.93 -11.92
C ASP A 77 3.44 -16.36 -11.74
N ALA A 78 2.72 -16.62 -10.63
CA ALA A 78 2.05 -17.90 -10.39
C ALA A 78 0.90 -18.21 -11.37
N GLY A 79 0.55 -17.29 -12.28
CA GLY A 79 -0.53 -17.46 -13.23
C GLY A 79 -1.92 -17.53 -12.59
N LEU A 80 -2.08 -17.02 -11.36
CA LEU A 80 -3.34 -17.06 -10.61
C LEU A 80 -4.35 -15.99 -11.07
N ILE A 81 -3.84 -14.93 -11.68
CA ILE A 81 -4.65 -13.85 -12.23
C ILE A 81 -5.31 -14.30 -13.56
N PRO A 82 -6.60 -13.99 -13.79
CA PRO A 82 -7.26 -14.31 -15.05
C PRO A 82 -6.67 -13.47 -16.20
N PRO A 83 -6.51 -14.04 -17.43
CA PRO A 83 -5.80 -13.38 -18.53
C PRO A 83 -6.35 -11.98 -18.87
N ARG A 84 -7.67 -11.80 -18.74
CA ARG A 84 -8.35 -10.52 -19.03
C ARG A 84 -7.93 -9.36 -18.11
N LEU A 85 -7.38 -9.65 -16.92
CA LEU A 85 -6.94 -8.65 -15.94
C LEU A 85 -5.43 -8.57 -15.81
N GLU A 86 -4.69 -9.55 -16.34
CA GLU A 86 -3.25 -9.70 -16.13
C GLU A 86 -2.47 -8.47 -16.58
N GLU A 87 -2.67 -8.05 -17.84
CA GLU A 87 -1.96 -6.90 -18.41
C GLU A 87 -2.24 -5.62 -17.61
N GLN A 88 -3.50 -5.40 -17.24
CA GLN A 88 -3.91 -4.23 -16.48
C GLN A 88 -3.32 -4.21 -15.07
N LEU A 89 -3.37 -5.33 -14.34
CA LEU A 89 -2.82 -5.43 -12.99
C LEU A 89 -1.29 -5.33 -12.98
N ARG A 90 -0.62 -5.91 -14.00
CA ARG A 90 0.83 -5.79 -14.16
C ARG A 90 1.22 -4.33 -14.37
N ARG A 91 0.60 -3.66 -15.34
CA ARG A 91 0.88 -2.24 -15.66
C ARG A 91 0.55 -1.31 -14.50
N ASP A 92 -0.60 -1.49 -13.85
CA ASP A 92 -1.10 -0.52 -12.88
C ASP A 92 -0.62 -0.79 -11.44
N GLY A 93 -0.13 -2.01 -11.17
CA GLY A 93 0.09 -2.51 -9.81
C GLY A 93 1.48 -3.02 -9.48
N THR A 94 2.30 -3.32 -10.49
CA THR A 94 3.69 -3.75 -10.30
C THR A 94 4.66 -2.62 -10.67
N SER A 95 5.95 -2.82 -10.41
CA SER A 95 6.99 -1.86 -10.74
C SER A 95 8.02 -2.52 -11.65
N ASP A 96 8.44 -1.83 -12.68
CA ASP A 96 9.57 -2.27 -13.51
C ASP A 96 10.90 -2.17 -12.74
N GLN A 97 11.94 -2.76 -13.31
CA GLN A 97 13.25 -2.81 -12.67
C GLN A 97 13.85 -1.42 -12.46
N GLU A 98 13.63 -0.46 -13.38
CA GLU A 98 14.12 0.91 -13.21
C GLU A 98 13.46 1.58 -11.99
N THR A 99 12.15 1.46 -11.87
CA THR A 99 11.38 2.01 -10.75
C THR A 99 11.82 1.38 -9.43
N ILE A 100 12.02 0.06 -9.40
CA ILE A 100 12.51 -0.65 -8.22
C ILE A 100 13.87 -0.11 -7.80
N THR A 101 14.83 -0.03 -8.74
CA THR A 101 16.17 0.51 -8.48
C THR A 101 16.12 1.94 -7.96
N ARG A 102 15.38 2.83 -8.61
CA ARG A 102 15.30 4.24 -8.20
C ARG A 102 14.66 4.42 -6.82
N VAL A 103 13.63 3.64 -6.50
CA VAL A 103 13.02 3.67 -5.16
C VAL A 103 13.97 3.07 -4.11
N ALA A 104 14.71 2.02 -4.46
CA ALA A 104 15.71 1.41 -3.58
C ALA A 104 16.84 2.41 -3.25
N GLU A 105 17.28 3.23 -4.21
CA GLU A 105 18.27 4.28 -3.96
C GLU A 105 17.84 5.32 -2.91
N LEU A 106 16.55 5.49 -2.66
CA LEU A 106 16.06 6.43 -1.63
C LEU A 106 16.25 5.88 -0.21
N SER A 107 15.97 4.60 0.00
CA SER A 107 15.97 3.98 1.34
C SER A 107 16.30 2.48 1.37
N GLY A 108 16.07 1.78 0.27
CA GLY A 108 16.23 0.32 0.13
C GLY A 108 15.25 -0.47 1.02
N PHE A 109 15.31 -1.80 0.90
CA PHE A 109 14.66 -2.73 1.84
C PHE A 109 13.14 -2.56 1.97
N GLY A 110 12.47 -2.17 0.87
CA GLY A 110 11.03 -2.16 0.77
C GLY A 110 10.31 -1.04 1.55
N ARG A 111 10.97 0.09 1.82
CA ARG A 111 10.43 1.16 2.69
C ARG A 111 9.94 2.37 1.93
N VAL A 112 8.61 2.47 1.77
CA VAL A 112 7.97 3.57 1.03
C VAL A 112 7.29 4.62 1.94
N VAL A 113 6.89 4.28 3.16
CA VAL A 113 6.09 5.21 4.00
C VAL A 113 6.90 6.42 4.44
N THR A 114 8.08 6.22 5.03
CA THR A 114 8.96 7.32 5.45
C THR A 114 9.35 8.20 4.26
N SER A 115 9.65 7.57 3.12
CA SER A 115 9.97 8.22 1.86
C SER A 115 8.81 9.12 1.39
N ALA A 116 7.58 8.59 1.36
CA ALA A 116 6.40 9.35 1.02
C ALA A 116 6.16 10.54 1.97
N VAL A 117 6.32 10.35 3.29
CA VAL A 117 6.16 11.45 4.26
C VAL A 117 7.17 12.58 4.01
N ILE A 118 8.44 12.24 3.74
CA ILE A 118 9.47 13.25 3.43
C ILE A 118 9.12 14.00 2.14
N ALA A 119 8.67 13.29 1.10
CA ALA A 119 8.26 13.90 -0.16
C ALA A 119 7.08 14.86 0.03
N LEU A 120 6.00 14.42 0.70
CA LEU A 120 4.81 15.23 0.99
C LEU A 120 5.16 16.50 1.77
N ASN A 121 5.97 16.38 2.82
CA ASN A 121 6.41 17.54 3.60
C ASN A 121 7.27 18.49 2.76
N SER A 122 8.17 17.96 1.94
CA SER A 122 9.05 18.79 1.12
C SER A 122 8.32 19.58 0.04
N VAL A 123 7.30 18.97 -0.58
CA VAL A 123 6.42 19.67 -1.54
C VAL A 123 5.65 20.79 -0.83
N LYS A 124 5.07 20.49 0.33
CA LYS A 124 4.34 21.47 1.14
C LYS A 124 5.22 22.63 1.64
N GLU A 125 6.43 22.34 2.12
CA GLU A 125 7.43 23.33 2.55
C GLU A 125 7.82 24.28 1.41
N ALA A 126 7.84 23.80 0.17
CA ALA A 126 8.08 24.60 -1.02
C ALA A 126 6.84 25.42 -1.48
N GLY A 127 5.73 25.37 -0.72
CA GLY A 127 4.46 26.02 -1.06
C GLY A 127 3.64 25.27 -2.12
N GLY A 128 4.03 24.05 -2.46
CA GLY A 128 3.35 23.20 -3.42
C GLY A 128 2.24 22.34 -2.83
N ARG A 129 1.60 21.54 -3.71
CA ARG A 129 0.52 20.60 -3.37
C ARG A 129 0.83 19.21 -3.94
N THR A 130 0.33 18.17 -3.28
CA THR A 130 0.36 16.80 -3.82
C THR A 130 -1.06 16.33 -4.05
N LEU A 131 -1.39 16.02 -5.31
CA LEU A 131 -2.70 15.50 -5.69
C LEU A 131 -2.60 14.02 -6.00
N ILE A 132 -3.65 13.26 -5.68
CA ILE A 132 -3.79 11.86 -6.09
C ILE A 132 -5.08 11.64 -6.86
N ARG A 133 -5.06 10.71 -7.80
CA ARG A 133 -6.27 10.25 -8.50
C ARG A 133 -6.12 8.80 -8.96
N ARG A 134 -7.26 8.15 -9.17
CA ARG A 134 -7.30 6.80 -9.74
C ARG A 134 -7.18 6.87 -11.26
N VAL A 135 -6.32 6.02 -11.82
CA VAL A 135 -6.14 5.83 -13.27
C VAL A 135 -6.08 4.34 -13.56
N GLY A 136 -7.02 3.83 -14.35
CA GLY A 136 -7.20 2.39 -14.51
C GLY A 136 -7.51 1.72 -13.18
N MET A 137 -6.75 0.69 -12.81
CA MET A 137 -6.85 0.06 -11.50
C MET A 137 -5.89 0.65 -10.47
N GLY A 138 -4.88 1.40 -10.90
CA GLY A 138 -3.83 1.98 -10.08
C GLY A 138 -4.12 3.42 -9.65
N VAL A 139 -3.14 4.01 -8.98
CA VAL A 139 -3.19 5.38 -8.50
C VAL A 139 -1.97 6.14 -9.00
N ILE A 140 -2.17 7.38 -9.41
CA ILE A 140 -1.06 8.30 -9.68
C ILE A 140 -0.99 9.38 -8.60
N ALA A 141 0.21 9.94 -8.42
CA ALA A 141 0.44 11.12 -7.62
C ALA A 141 1.08 12.21 -8.48
N GLU A 142 0.60 13.43 -8.37
CA GLU A 142 1.12 14.61 -9.05
C GLU A 142 1.61 15.62 -8.01
N PHE A 143 2.86 16.07 -8.15
CA PHE A 143 3.40 17.16 -7.36
C PHE A 143 3.24 18.47 -8.13
N GLN A 144 2.63 19.45 -7.49
CA GLN A 144 2.44 20.79 -8.01
C GLN A 144 3.33 21.78 -7.25
N ASP A 145 3.93 22.73 -7.95
CA ASP A 145 4.62 23.86 -7.34
C ASP A 145 3.63 24.90 -6.77
N SER A 146 4.15 26.00 -6.20
CA SER A 146 3.36 27.09 -5.64
C SER A 146 2.53 27.87 -6.68
N CYS A 147 2.81 27.69 -7.97
CA CYS A 147 2.04 28.24 -9.09
C CYS A 147 0.99 27.24 -9.61
N GLY A 148 0.86 26.06 -9.01
CA GLY A 148 -0.04 24.99 -9.45
C GLY A 148 0.45 24.20 -10.67
N ARG A 149 1.71 24.37 -11.08
CA ARG A 149 2.28 23.63 -12.22
C ARG A 149 2.74 22.25 -11.77
N VAL A 150 2.41 21.21 -12.53
CA VAL A 150 2.88 19.85 -12.26
C VAL A 150 4.39 19.78 -12.52
N VAL A 151 5.17 19.49 -11.48
CA VAL A 151 6.64 19.34 -11.55
C VAL A 151 7.09 17.89 -11.60
N ALA A 152 6.25 16.97 -11.14
CA ALA A 152 6.50 15.53 -11.21
C ALA A 152 5.18 14.76 -11.16
N SER A 153 5.15 13.59 -11.78
CA SER A 153 4.01 12.65 -11.71
C SER A 153 4.51 11.21 -11.74
N SER A 154 3.82 10.32 -11.03
CA SER A 154 4.11 8.89 -11.11
C SER A 154 3.35 8.22 -12.26
N PRO A 155 3.86 7.12 -12.84
CA PRO A 155 2.99 6.19 -13.53
C PRO A 155 1.94 5.60 -12.57
N PRO A 156 0.87 4.97 -13.09
CA PRO A 156 -0.08 4.22 -12.26
C PRO A 156 0.67 3.24 -11.35
N SER A 157 0.36 3.31 -10.06
CA SER A 157 1.04 2.55 -9.01
C SER A 157 0.04 1.83 -8.10
N TYR A 158 0.51 0.81 -7.37
CA TYR A 158 -0.30 -0.04 -6.49
C TYR A 158 -1.22 0.73 -5.52
N CYS A 159 -0.72 1.81 -4.92
CA CYS A 159 -1.48 2.66 -4.00
C CYS A 159 -0.90 4.08 -3.95
N PRO A 160 -1.59 5.06 -3.32
CA PRO A 160 -1.12 6.43 -3.20
C PRO A 160 0.30 6.58 -2.60
N THR A 161 0.65 5.77 -1.58
CA THR A 161 1.97 5.85 -0.94
C THR A 161 3.09 5.42 -1.90
N CYS A 162 2.82 4.36 -2.68
CA CYS A 162 3.71 3.91 -3.75
C CYS A 162 3.84 5.00 -4.82
N ALA A 163 2.71 5.55 -5.28
CA ALA A 163 2.67 6.61 -6.28
C ALA A 163 3.51 7.84 -5.88
N VAL A 164 3.32 8.35 -4.66
CA VAL A 164 4.10 9.47 -4.11
C VAL A 164 5.59 9.14 -4.07
N THR A 165 5.95 7.93 -3.61
CA THR A 165 7.37 7.53 -3.50
C THR A 165 8.01 7.41 -4.88
N VAL A 166 7.29 6.84 -5.85
CA VAL A 166 7.75 6.71 -7.24
C VAL A 166 7.90 8.09 -7.87
N ALA A 167 6.91 8.97 -7.77
CA ALA A 167 7.00 10.35 -8.28
C ALA A 167 8.24 11.08 -7.71
N ALA A 168 8.51 10.91 -6.42
CA ALA A 168 9.68 11.51 -5.78
C ALA A 168 11.01 10.90 -6.24
N ALA A 169 11.06 9.59 -6.49
CA ALA A 169 12.25 8.90 -6.99
C ALA A 169 12.67 9.39 -8.40
N PHE A 170 11.69 9.77 -9.22
CA PHE A 170 11.91 10.30 -10.57
C PHE A 170 12.05 11.83 -10.62
N TYR A 171 11.96 12.53 -9.49
CA TYR A 171 12.15 13.97 -9.41
C TYR A 171 13.44 14.32 -8.65
N PRO A 172 14.54 14.65 -9.35
CA PRO A 172 15.88 14.74 -8.76
C PRO A 172 15.99 15.63 -7.50
N PRO A 173 15.36 16.83 -7.44
CA PRO A 173 15.45 17.67 -6.25
C PRO A 173 14.89 16.99 -4.98
N LEU A 174 13.79 16.24 -5.11
CA LEU A 174 13.24 15.50 -3.97
C LEU A 174 14.05 14.23 -3.70
N ALA A 175 14.45 13.48 -4.73
CA ALA A 175 15.25 12.28 -4.56
C ALA A 175 16.55 12.57 -3.78
N GLU A 176 17.27 13.64 -4.13
CA GLU A 176 18.49 14.06 -3.43
C GLU A 176 18.22 14.44 -1.96
N LYS A 177 17.19 15.26 -1.72
CA LYS A 177 16.79 15.64 -0.34
C LYS A 177 16.44 14.41 0.49
N MET A 178 15.73 13.45 -0.09
CA MET A 178 15.33 12.20 0.57
C MET A 178 16.54 11.30 0.88
N ARG A 179 17.44 11.09 -0.08
CA ARG A 179 18.67 10.32 0.14
C ARG A 179 19.50 10.92 1.26
N ALA A 180 19.62 12.25 1.31
CA ALA A 180 20.30 12.95 2.40
C ALA A 180 19.60 12.74 3.75
N ALA A 181 18.27 12.87 3.79
CA ALA A 181 17.50 12.72 5.03
C ALA A 181 17.45 11.28 5.57
N LEU A 182 17.64 10.27 4.72
CA LEU A 182 17.48 8.85 5.04
C LEU A 182 18.80 8.10 5.26
N ARG A 183 19.94 8.66 4.82
CA ARG A 183 21.27 8.00 4.81
C ARG A 183 21.63 7.27 6.11
N ASP A 184 21.46 7.94 7.24
CA ASP A 184 21.88 7.45 8.56
C ASP A 184 20.69 7.04 9.45
N ARG A 185 19.48 6.98 8.89
CA ARG A 185 18.30 6.60 9.65
C ARG A 185 18.20 5.09 9.82
N PRO A 186 17.78 4.59 10.99
CA PRO A 186 17.48 3.18 11.17
C PRO A 186 16.48 2.68 10.13
N ASN A 187 16.82 1.57 9.47
CA ASN A 187 15.95 0.92 8.49
C ASN A 187 15.52 -0.46 9.02
N THR A 188 14.26 -0.57 9.45
CA THR A 188 13.69 -1.83 9.94
C THR A 188 13.75 -2.94 8.88
N GLY A 189 13.66 -2.60 7.59
CA GLY A 189 13.78 -3.59 6.52
C GLY A 189 15.19 -4.16 6.39
N ARG A 190 16.22 -3.31 6.50
CA ARG A 190 17.61 -3.75 6.59
C ARG A 190 17.81 -4.68 7.79
N LYS A 191 17.30 -4.29 8.97
CA LYS A 191 17.35 -5.11 10.18
C LYS A 191 16.70 -6.48 9.98
N LYS A 192 15.54 -6.55 9.31
CA LYS A 192 14.86 -7.82 9.01
C LYS A 192 15.66 -8.69 8.05
N ARG A 193 16.20 -8.11 6.98
CA ARG A 193 17.08 -8.79 6.04
C ARG A 193 18.30 -9.38 6.75
N ASP A 194 18.99 -8.58 7.57
CA ASP A 194 20.21 -9.02 8.25
C ASP A 194 19.95 -10.10 9.30
N LEU A 195 18.75 -10.11 9.89
CA LEU A 195 18.30 -11.15 10.82
C LEU A 195 17.70 -12.37 10.13
N GLY A 196 17.50 -12.36 8.80
CA GLY A 196 16.84 -13.44 8.06
C GLY A 196 15.35 -13.59 8.39
N ILE A 197 14.65 -12.48 8.68
CA ILE A 197 13.24 -12.50 9.07
C ILE A 197 12.34 -12.70 7.85
N VAL A 198 11.35 -13.58 7.98
CA VAL A 198 10.33 -13.86 6.95
C VAL A 198 8.96 -13.40 7.44
N ASN A 199 8.23 -12.71 6.56
CA ASN A 199 6.84 -12.36 6.77
C ASN A 199 5.97 -13.46 6.17
N HIS A 200 5.09 -14.07 6.97
CA HIS A 200 4.10 -15.03 6.50
C HIS A 200 2.73 -14.37 6.56
N TYR A 201 2.04 -14.32 5.43
CA TYR A 201 0.72 -13.70 5.33
C TYR A 201 -0.36 -14.77 5.31
N HIS A 202 -1.39 -14.56 6.13
CA HIS A 202 -2.63 -15.31 6.08
C HIS A 202 -3.80 -14.34 5.93
N VAL A 203 -4.53 -14.44 4.82
CA VAL A 203 -5.61 -13.52 4.46
C VAL A 203 -6.94 -14.24 4.56
N LYS A 204 -7.90 -13.66 5.30
CA LYS A 204 -9.24 -14.21 5.49
C LYS A 204 -10.24 -13.12 5.87
N ASP A 205 -11.42 -13.14 5.27
CA ASP A 205 -12.53 -12.22 5.48
C ASP A 205 -12.07 -10.75 5.31
N GLY A 206 -11.21 -10.49 4.32
CA GLY A 206 -10.56 -9.20 4.06
C GLY A 206 -9.46 -8.77 5.06
N HIS A 207 -9.25 -9.51 6.14
CA HIS A 207 -8.19 -9.25 7.11
C HIS A 207 -6.88 -9.89 6.69
N VAL A 208 -5.77 -9.29 7.12
CA VAL A 208 -4.45 -9.89 6.98
C VAL A 208 -3.88 -10.18 8.36
N ARG A 209 -3.43 -11.41 8.57
CA ARG A 209 -2.60 -11.81 9.72
C ARG A 209 -1.18 -12.00 9.24
N VAL A 210 -0.23 -11.48 10.02
CA VAL A 210 1.20 -11.64 9.73
C VAL A 210 1.88 -12.35 10.88
N THR A 211 2.59 -13.42 10.54
CA THR A 211 3.56 -14.07 11.43
C THR A 211 4.97 -13.71 10.96
N LEU A 212 5.84 -13.32 11.89
CA LEU A 212 7.25 -13.07 11.63
C LEU A 212 8.08 -14.22 12.19
N THR A 213 8.89 -14.87 11.35
CA THR A 213 9.80 -15.94 11.78
C THR A 213 11.26 -15.59 11.51
N LYS A 214 12.14 -16.18 12.30
CA LYS A 214 13.60 -16.16 12.15
C LYS A 214 14.11 -17.59 12.28
N GLY A 215 14.33 -18.27 11.15
CA GLY A 215 14.46 -19.73 11.14
C GLY A 215 13.22 -20.37 11.77
N ASP A 216 13.40 -21.21 12.78
CA ASP A 216 12.32 -21.88 13.51
C ASP A 216 11.71 -21.01 14.63
N GLU A 217 12.32 -19.87 14.96
CA GLU A 217 11.82 -18.96 16.00
C GLU A 217 10.67 -18.09 15.46
N THR A 218 9.55 -18.03 16.18
CA THR A 218 8.45 -17.09 15.89
C THR A 218 8.60 -15.83 16.73
N LEU A 219 8.86 -14.70 16.08
CA LEU A 219 9.06 -13.39 16.73
C LEU A 219 7.74 -12.65 17.00
N ALA A 220 6.75 -12.85 16.13
CA ALA A 220 5.39 -12.34 16.28
C ALA A 220 4.45 -13.31 15.58
N HIS A 221 3.32 -13.65 16.19
CA HIS A 221 2.40 -14.66 15.70
C HIS A 221 1.03 -14.06 15.37
N ASP A 222 0.53 -14.33 14.17
CA ASP A 222 -0.83 -14.05 13.69
C ASP A 222 -1.34 -12.63 13.99
N VAL A 223 -0.46 -11.64 13.79
CA VAL A 223 -0.75 -10.26 14.10
C VAL A 223 -1.74 -9.68 13.09
N LEU A 224 -2.94 -9.39 13.56
CA LEU A 224 -4.06 -8.91 12.75
C LEU A 224 -3.87 -7.45 12.29
N GLY A 225 -4.10 -7.19 11.01
CA GLY A 225 -4.19 -5.86 10.39
C GLY A 225 -5.29 -5.76 9.33
N CYS A 226 -5.57 -4.53 8.89
CA CYS A 226 -6.61 -4.21 7.90
C CYS A 226 -6.13 -4.28 6.43
N CYS A 227 -4.82 -4.44 6.23
CA CYS A 227 -4.18 -4.79 4.96
C CYS A 227 -2.76 -5.33 5.25
N MET A 228 -2.06 -5.82 4.22
CA MET A 228 -0.71 -6.38 4.36
C MET A 228 0.27 -5.40 5.03
N ALA A 229 0.36 -4.16 4.55
CA ALA A 229 1.29 -3.18 5.13
C ALA A 229 1.00 -2.88 6.61
N TYR A 230 -0.28 -2.74 6.99
CA TYR A 230 -0.66 -2.52 8.39
C TYR A 230 -0.37 -3.74 9.26
N ALA A 231 -0.67 -4.96 8.79
CA ALA A 231 -0.39 -6.18 9.52
C ALA A 231 1.12 -6.38 9.72
N THR A 232 1.93 -6.16 8.68
CA THR A 232 3.39 -6.25 8.76
C THR A 232 3.97 -5.24 9.75
N VAL A 233 3.58 -3.96 9.67
CA VAL A 233 4.09 -2.95 10.63
C VAL A 233 3.66 -3.27 12.07
N LYS A 234 2.44 -3.77 12.28
CA LYS A 234 2.01 -4.24 13.61
C LYS A 234 2.84 -5.43 14.10
N ALA A 235 3.16 -6.36 13.22
CA ALA A 235 3.99 -7.51 13.56
C ALA A 235 5.42 -7.07 13.88
N GLU A 236 5.97 -6.09 13.15
CA GLU A 236 7.26 -5.47 13.44
C GLU A 236 7.28 -4.78 14.82
N ILE A 237 6.18 -4.11 15.19
CA ILE A 237 6.00 -3.52 16.52
C ILE A 237 5.94 -4.62 17.59
N ALA A 238 5.18 -5.69 17.38
CA ALA A 238 5.06 -6.80 18.32
C ALA A 238 6.40 -7.53 18.53
N ALA A 239 7.21 -7.62 17.49
CA ALA A 239 8.56 -8.20 17.53
C ALA A 239 9.65 -7.22 18.02
N ASN A 240 9.30 -6.04 18.54
CA ASN A 240 10.24 -5.00 19.00
C ASN A 240 11.28 -4.59 17.93
N LEU A 241 10.88 -4.57 16.65
CA LEU A 241 11.73 -4.16 15.53
C LEU A 241 11.63 -2.66 15.20
N VAL A 242 10.63 -1.98 15.77
CA VAL A 242 10.31 -0.56 15.53
C VAL A 242 10.59 0.24 16.81
N PRO A 243 11.14 1.47 16.72
CA PRO A 243 11.30 2.35 17.88
C PRO A 243 9.99 2.60 18.64
N GLN A 244 10.06 2.70 19.96
CA GLN A 244 8.88 2.80 20.83
C GLN A 244 7.98 4.01 20.51
N ALA A 245 8.56 5.19 20.26
CA ALA A 245 7.80 6.39 19.91
C ALA A 245 6.94 6.18 18.65
N SER A 246 7.52 5.58 17.60
CA SER A 246 6.80 5.24 16.36
C SER A 246 5.72 4.18 16.60
N ALA A 247 6.00 3.20 17.47
CA ALA A 247 5.03 2.18 17.84
C ALA A 247 3.82 2.76 18.59
N GLU A 248 4.03 3.70 19.51
CA GLU A 248 2.98 4.38 20.27
C GLU A 248 2.09 5.22 19.35
N GLN A 249 2.68 6.00 18.45
CA GLN A 249 1.94 6.78 17.45
C GLN A 249 1.08 5.88 16.55
N PHE A 250 1.64 4.76 16.08
CA PHE A 250 0.90 3.80 15.28
C PHE A 250 -0.27 3.17 16.05
N LYS A 251 -0.04 2.76 17.31
CA LYS A 251 -1.06 2.18 18.19
C LYS A 251 -2.20 3.17 18.44
N LEU A 252 -1.89 4.44 18.72
CA LEU A 252 -2.87 5.48 18.96
C LEU A 252 -3.81 5.63 17.75
N TYR A 253 -3.27 5.78 16.55
CA TYR A 253 -4.08 5.86 15.34
C TYR A 253 -4.93 4.60 15.12
N CYS A 254 -4.33 3.41 15.23
CA CYS A 254 -5.03 2.16 15.01
C CYS A 254 -6.21 2.00 15.99
N ASN A 255 -6.06 2.44 17.24
CA ASN A 255 -7.12 2.38 18.24
C ASN A 255 -8.27 3.36 17.99
N LEU A 256 -8.00 4.50 17.35
CA LEU A 256 -9.00 5.52 17.03
C LEU A 256 -9.67 5.30 15.66
N CYS A 257 -9.21 4.36 14.86
CA CYS A 257 -9.73 4.12 13.52
C CYS A 257 -11.08 3.36 13.57
N PRO A 258 -12.20 3.93 13.08
CA PRO A 258 -13.50 3.25 13.10
C PRO A 258 -13.51 1.93 12.33
N PHE A 259 -12.71 1.82 11.26
CA PHE A 259 -12.58 0.59 10.47
C PHE A 259 -12.08 -0.61 11.29
N LYS A 260 -11.31 -0.38 12.36
CA LYS A 260 -10.90 -1.45 13.29
C LYS A 260 -12.09 -2.00 14.08
N HIS A 261 -13.09 -1.17 14.34
CA HIS A 261 -14.25 -1.48 15.21
C HIS A 261 -15.50 -1.87 14.41
N CYS A 262 -15.61 -1.39 13.17
CA CYS A 262 -16.73 -1.65 12.25
C CYS A 262 -16.19 -2.38 11.01
N TRP A 263 -15.79 -3.64 11.19
CA TRP A 263 -15.21 -4.43 10.11
C TRP A 263 -16.22 -4.62 8.97
N MET A 264 -15.74 -4.50 7.72
CA MET A 264 -16.59 -4.54 6.52
C MET A 264 -16.26 -5.71 5.57
N GLU A 265 -15.59 -6.77 6.07
CA GLU A 265 -15.24 -7.98 5.28
C GLU A 265 -14.46 -7.67 3.99
N LYS A 266 -13.78 -6.54 3.98
CA LYS A 266 -12.97 -6.04 2.87
C LYS A 266 -11.72 -5.41 3.43
N SER A 267 -10.63 -5.45 2.67
CA SER A 267 -9.42 -4.75 3.06
C SER A 267 -9.67 -3.24 3.08
N MET A 268 -8.97 -2.53 3.95
CA MET A 268 -9.05 -1.06 4.02
C MET A 268 -8.61 -0.42 2.70
N GLY A 269 -7.67 -1.06 1.99
CA GLY A 269 -7.23 -0.63 0.67
C GLY A 269 -8.31 -0.78 -0.41
N ALA A 270 -9.12 -1.84 -0.36
CA ALA A 270 -10.25 -2.04 -1.28
C ALA A 270 -11.29 -0.93 -1.09
N THR A 271 -11.70 -0.68 0.15
CA THR A 271 -12.68 0.36 0.48
C THR A 271 -12.18 1.75 0.07
N GLY A 272 -10.94 2.09 0.42
CA GLY A 272 -10.33 3.36 0.05
C GLY A 272 -10.25 3.57 -1.47
N ASN A 273 -10.04 2.50 -2.25
CA ASN A 273 -10.02 2.59 -3.71
C ASN A 273 -11.39 2.85 -4.31
N VAL A 274 -12.46 2.28 -3.75
CA VAL A 274 -13.83 2.58 -4.20
C VAL A 274 -14.16 4.06 -3.98
N ILE A 275 -13.76 4.61 -2.83
CA ILE A 275 -13.91 6.03 -2.53
C ILE A 275 -13.09 6.88 -3.51
N LEU A 276 -11.81 6.55 -3.68
CA LEU A 276 -10.92 7.27 -4.59
C LEU A 276 -11.41 7.22 -6.05
N GLN A 277 -11.92 6.07 -6.51
CA GLN A 277 -12.53 5.92 -7.82
C GLN A 277 -13.70 6.89 -7.97
N ARG A 278 -14.62 6.89 -7.00
CA ARG A 278 -15.82 7.73 -7.06
C ARG A 278 -15.45 9.21 -7.14
N LEU A 279 -14.50 9.64 -6.31
CA LEU A 279 -13.99 11.02 -6.31
C LEU A 279 -13.30 11.37 -7.63
N SER A 280 -12.51 10.45 -8.19
CA SER A 280 -11.85 10.65 -9.48
C SER A 280 -12.85 10.76 -10.63
N ASP A 281 -13.91 9.94 -10.63
CA ASP A 281 -14.96 9.93 -11.68
C ASP A 281 -15.74 11.25 -11.77
N ILE A 282 -15.88 11.95 -10.64
CA ILE A 282 -16.57 13.24 -10.57
C ILE A 282 -15.60 14.43 -10.68
N GLY A 283 -14.31 14.17 -10.93
CA GLY A 283 -13.28 15.20 -11.06
C GLY A 283 -12.94 15.93 -9.76
N ALA A 284 -13.19 15.33 -8.60
CA ALA A 284 -12.83 15.95 -7.33
C ALA A 284 -11.29 15.92 -7.14
N GLU A 285 -10.73 17.03 -6.66
CA GLU A 285 -9.32 17.09 -6.28
C GLU A 285 -9.13 16.46 -4.89
N ILE A 286 -8.29 15.42 -4.82
CA ILE A 286 -7.84 14.83 -3.56
C ILE A 286 -6.41 15.28 -3.30
N GLU A 287 -6.24 16.15 -2.31
CA GLU A 287 -4.94 16.59 -1.83
C GLU A 287 -4.45 15.66 -0.71
N VAL A 288 -3.18 15.28 -0.77
CA VAL A 288 -2.52 14.49 0.26
C VAL A 288 -1.39 15.29 0.87
N SER A 289 -1.28 15.24 2.20
CA SER A 289 -0.17 15.82 2.94
C SER A 289 0.26 14.91 4.10
N ALA A 290 1.26 15.31 4.86
CA ALA A 290 1.64 14.61 6.09
C ALA A 290 1.64 15.56 7.30
N ASP A 291 1.02 15.10 8.39
CA ASP A 291 0.94 15.76 9.70
C ASP A 291 0.68 14.71 10.78
N GLY A 292 1.75 14.24 11.45
CA GLY A 292 1.67 13.10 12.38
C GLY A 292 1.16 11.79 11.76
N GLY A 293 1.07 11.72 10.43
CA GLY A 293 0.45 10.66 9.63
C GLY A 293 0.14 11.19 8.23
N ILE A 294 -0.43 10.35 7.36
CA ILE A 294 -0.95 10.74 6.05
C ILE A 294 -2.31 11.40 6.21
N VAL A 295 -2.48 12.59 5.65
CA VAL A 295 -3.74 13.33 5.64
C VAL A 295 -4.26 13.39 4.22
N ALA A 296 -5.54 13.09 4.01
CA ALA A 296 -6.23 13.25 2.73
C ALA A 296 -7.35 14.29 2.89
N ARG A 297 -7.42 15.23 1.95
CA ARG A 297 -8.45 16.27 1.88
C ARG A 297 -9.11 16.23 0.52
N VAL A 298 -10.41 16.50 0.51
CA VAL A 298 -11.17 16.67 -0.73
C VAL A 298 -11.59 18.14 -0.81
N ALA A 299 -11.34 18.79 -1.94
CA ALA A 299 -11.72 20.18 -2.12
C ALA A 299 -13.22 20.38 -1.86
N GLY A 300 -13.58 21.35 -1.02
CA GLY A 300 -14.98 21.63 -0.66
C GLY A 300 -15.56 20.73 0.43
N VAL A 301 -14.78 19.83 1.04
CA VAL A 301 -15.19 18.99 2.19
C VAL A 301 -14.43 19.43 3.43
N GLU A 302 -15.16 19.68 4.53
CA GLU A 302 -14.55 20.12 5.80
C GLU A 302 -13.83 19.00 6.54
N VAL A 303 -14.35 17.76 6.46
CA VAL A 303 -13.79 16.62 7.18
C VAL A 303 -12.53 16.11 6.47
N GLU A 304 -11.41 16.12 7.18
CA GLU A 304 -10.15 15.51 6.72
C GLU A 304 -10.07 14.02 7.07
N GLY A 305 -9.52 13.23 6.15
CA GLY A 305 -9.12 11.86 6.41
C GLY A 305 -7.72 11.78 7.02
N ARG A 306 -7.53 10.93 8.03
CA ARG A 306 -6.19 10.63 8.58
C ARG A 306 -5.88 9.14 8.48
N GLY A 307 -4.63 8.80 8.15
CA GLY A 307 -4.09 7.46 7.98
C GLY A 307 -2.65 7.36 8.49
N THR A 308 -2.18 6.22 8.99
CA THR A 308 -0.75 6.08 9.38
C THR A 308 0.15 5.65 8.24
N LEU A 309 -0.32 4.81 7.32
CA LEU A 309 0.53 4.24 6.26
C LEU A 309 0.15 4.67 4.83
N CYS A 310 -1.11 5.05 4.57
CA CYS A 310 -1.57 5.32 3.20
C CYS A 310 -2.83 6.20 3.12
N SER A 311 -2.98 6.97 2.05
CA SER A 311 -4.16 7.80 1.80
C SER A 311 -5.43 6.99 1.58
N LEU A 312 -5.38 5.71 1.17
CA LEU A 312 -6.58 4.86 1.11
C LEU A 312 -7.19 4.63 2.50
N SER A 313 -6.33 4.50 3.52
CA SER A 313 -6.77 4.44 4.91
C SER A 313 -7.33 5.78 5.38
N ALA A 314 -6.73 6.89 4.95
CA ALA A 314 -7.23 8.23 5.25
C ALA A 314 -8.61 8.50 4.62
N LEU A 315 -8.82 8.14 3.36
CA LEU A 315 -10.10 8.28 2.67
C LEU A 315 -11.19 7.41 3.30
N THR A 316 -10.85 6.17 3.67
CA THR A 316 -11.79 5.31 4.41
C THR A 316 -12.13 5.90 5.77
N ASN A 317 -11.14 6.44 6.49
CA ASN A 317 -11.35 7.11 7.76
C ASN A 317 -12.24 8.36 7.62
N MET A 318 -12.04 9.16 6.57
CA MET A 318 -12.83 10.33 6.25
C MET A 318 -14.31 9.96 6.09
N LEU A 319 -14.59 8.94 5.26
CA LEU A 319 -15.95 8.47 5.01
C LEU A 319 -16.64 7.99 6.29
N LEU A 320 -15.91 7.28 7.16
CA LEU A 320 -16.46 6.77 8.41
C LEU A 320 -16.65 7.84 9.50
N ARG A 321 -16.13 9.05 9.30
CA ARG A 321 -16.18 10.15 10.28
C ARG A 321 -17.03 11.34 9.83
N GLY A 322 -17.36 11.44 8.55
CA GLY A 322 -18.13 12.55 7.99
C GLY A 322 -19.40 12.09 7.30
N ASP A 323 -20.10 13.05 6.68
CA ASP A 323 -21.29 12.76 5.87
C ASP A 323 -20.87 12.13 4.54
N ALA A 324 -21.29 10.88 4.31
CA ALA A 324 -20.99 10.15 3.08
C ALA A 324 -21.53 10.85 1.82
N GLN A 325 -22.64 11.58 1.91
CA GLN A 325 -23.20 12.34 0.80
C GLN A 325 -22.30 13.52 0.44
N GLU A 326 -21.81 14.27 1.41
CA GLU A 326 -20.89 15.39 1.18
C GLU A 326 -19.54 14.92 0.65
N ILE A 327 -19.02 13.81 1.20
CA ILE A 327 -17.72 13.25 0.82
C ILE A 327 -17.76 12.66 -0.59
N LEU A 328 -18.78 11.86 -0.93
CA LEU A 328 -18.85 11.18 -2.23
C LEU A 328 -19.49 12.04 -3.33
N LYS A 329 -20.02 13.21 -2.95
CA LYS A 329 -20.56 14.26 -3.83
C LYS A 329 -20.19 15.65 -3.26
N PRO A 330 -18.90 16.02 -3.27
CA PRO A 330 -18.39 17.30 -2.79
C PRO A 330 -18.74 18.41 -3.79
N SER A 331 -20.04 18.69 -3.90
CA SER A 331 -20.72 19.84 -4.52
C SER A 331 -22.16 19.41 -4.87
N PRO A 332 -23.13 20.34 -4.88
CA PRO A 332 -24.32 20.16 -5.70
C PRO A 332 -23.88 20.26 -7.16
N SER A 333 -23.44 19.15 -7.74
CA SER A 333 -23.03 19.11 -9.15
C SER A 333 -24.12 19.77 -10.00
N ARG A 334 -23.73 20.77 -10.82
CA ARG A 334 -24.48 21.14 -12.02
C ARG A 334 -24.85 19.83 -12.72
N ARG A 335 -26.16 19.60 -12.84
CA ARG A 335 -26.72 18.55 -13.70
C ARG A 335 -26.30 18.77 -15.15
#